data_AF-A0A7J7M858-F1
#
_entry.id   AF-A0A7J7M858-F1
#
_cell.length_a   1.000
_cell.length_b   1.000
_cell.length_c   1.000
_cell.angle_alpha   90.00
_cell.angle_beta   90.00
_cell.angle_gamma   90.00
#
_symmetry.space_group_name_H-M   'P 1'
#
loop_
_entity.id
_entity.type
_entity.pdbx_description
1 polymer ?
#
loop_
_entity_poly.entity_id
_entity_poly.type
_entity_poly.pdbx_seq_one_letter_code
_entity_poly.pdbx_strand_id
1 'polypeptide(L)'
;MQAKFTNKAGDIIRYHKKSTIWPGIKLAACINRPYMGWIVGNGVNIDFWRDTWDTEIPLREYIEMPQSLWKRCTARLNNFISSDGWDIPSDI
;
A
#
# COMPACT_ATOMS: atom_id res chain seq x y z
N MET A 1 -13.98 -21.69 -7.37
CA MET A 1 -14.56 -21.33 -6.06
C MET A 1 -15.37 -20.04 -6.26
N GLN A 2 -16.70 -20.09 -6.31
CA GLN A 2 -17.56 -18.91 -6.54
C GLN A 2 -17.90 -18.27 -5.19
N ALA A 3 -17.57 -17.00 -4.98
CA ALA A 3 -17.94 -16.26 -3.79
C ALA A 3 -19.48 -16.13 -3.71
N LYS A 4 -20.09 -16.74 -2.69
CA LYS A 4 -21.54 -16.68 -2.45
C LYS A 4 -21.86 -15.41 -1.69
N PHE A 5 -22.47 -14.44 -2.38
CA PHE A 5 -23.00 -13.24 -1.76
C PHE A 5 -24.39 -13.54 -1.17
N THR A 6 -24.76 -12.86 -0.09
CA THR A 6 -26.08 -12.93 0.53
C THR A 6 -26.85 -11.61 0.36
N ASN A 7 -28.18 -11.67 0.35
CA ASN A 7 -29.04 -10.48 0.39
C ASN A 7 -29.12 -9.93 1.84
N LYS A 8 -29.85 -8.81 2.05
CA LYS A 8 -30.02 -8.22 3.39
C LYS A 8 -30.77 -9.12 4.39
N ALA A 9 -31.51 -10.11 3.90
CA ALA A 9 -32.21 -11.10 4.72
C ALA A 9 -31.36 -12.36 5.00
N GLY A 10 -30.14 -12.44 4.47
CA GLY A 10 -29.22 -13.57 4.65
C GLY A 10 -29.31 -14.66 3.58
N ASP A 11 -30.23 -14.55 2.60
CA ASP A 11 -30.38 -15.57 1.56
C ASP A 11 -29.24 -15.48 0.53
N ILE A 12 -28.74 -16.64 0.11
CA ILE A 12 -27.74 -16.74 -0.95
C ILE A 12 -28.33 -16.26 -2.27
N ILE A 13 -27.75 -15.22 -2.86
CA ILE A 13 -28.18 -14.74 -4.17
C ILE A 13 -27.59 -15.61 -5.28
N ARG A 14 -28.43 -16.01 -6.24
CA ARG A 14 -28.06 -16.85 -7.39
C ARG A 14 -27.79 -16.06 -8.67
N TYR A 15 -28.03 -14.75 -8.66
CA TYR A 15 -27.83 -13.88 -9.82
C TYR A 15 -26.46 -13.19 -9.80
N HIS A 16 -25.94 -12.85 -10.97
CA HIS A 16 -24.69 -12.11 -11.10
C HIS A 16 -24.87 -10.66 -10.61
N LYS A 17 -24.16 -10.28 -9.54
CA LYS A 17 -24.15 -8.90 -9.04
C LYS A 17 -23.12 -8.08 -9.81
N LYS A 18 -23.52 -7.51 -10.94
CA LYS A 18 -22.69 -6.53 -11.68
C LYS A 18 -22.69 -5.23 -10.87
N SER A 19 -21.57 -4.90 -10.22
CA SER A 19 -21.44 -3.60 -9.54
C SER A 19 -21.50 -2.49 -10.59
N THR A 20 -22.57 -1.71 -10.59
CA THR A 20 -22.74 -0.55 -11.47
C THR A 20 -21.75 0.58 -11.15
N ILE A 21 -21.15 0.54 -9.96
CA ILE A 21 -20.19 1.53 -9.46
C ILE A 21 -18.76 1.16 -9.88
N TRP A 22 -18.47 -0.13 -10.10
CA TRP A 22 -17.11 -0.62 -10.42
C TRP A 22 -16.48 0.01 -11.68
N PRO A 23 -17.20 0.25 -12.77
CA PRO A 23 -16.66 1.01 -13.91
C PRO A 23 -16.19 2.42 -13.52
N GLY A 24 -16.97 3.12 -12.69
CA GLY A 24 -16.62 4.44 -12.18
C GLY A 24 -15.39 4.41 -11.26
N ILE A 25 -15.32 3.43 -10.35
CA ILE A 25 -14.15 3.22 -9.49
C ILE A 25 -12.90 2.89 -10.32
N LYS A 26 -13.02 2.06 -11.36
CA LYS A 26 -11.91 1.76 -12.27
C LYS A 26 -11.39 3.00 -12.98
N LEU A 27 -12.29 3.84 -13.50
CA LEU A 27 -11.92 5.09 -14.15
C LEU A 27 -11.21 6.02 -13.17
N ALA A 28 -11.79 6.22 -11.98
CA ALA A 28 -11.19 7.04 -10.93
C ALA A 28 -9.83 6.49 -10.50
N ALA A 29 -9.67 5.17 -10.31
CA ALA A 29 -8.40 4.55 -9.97
C ALA A 29 -7.35 4.74 -11.07
N CYS A 30 -7.71 4.63 -12.35
CA CYS A 30 -6.77 4.89 -13.46
C CYS A 30 -6.31 6.35 -13.48
N ILE A 31 -7.23 7.31 -13.31
CA ILE A 31 -6.91 8.75 -13.30
C ILE A 31 -6.05 9.09 -12.08
N ASN A 32 -6.37 8.52 -10.92
CA ASN A 32 -5.71 8.85 -9.67
C ASN A 32 -4.46 8.02 -9.38
N ARG A 33 -4.17 6.98 -10.16
CA ARG A 33 -3.01 6.09 -9.95
C ARG A 33 -1.69 6.85 -9.77
N PRO A 34 -1.38 7.92 -10.52
CA PRO A 34 -0.13 8.68 -10.31
C PRO A 34 -0.11 9.48 -9.00
N TYR A 35 -1.27 9.73 -8.40
CA TYR A 35 -1.44 10.52 -7.17
C TYR A 35 -1.75 9.64 -5.95
N MET A 36 -1.88 8.33 -6.15
CA MET A 36 -2.12 7.36 -5.08
C MET A 36 -0.79 6.89 -4.52
N GLY A 37 -0.59 7.08 -3.21
CA GLY A 37 0.46 6.42 -2.45
C GLY A 37 0.05 4.99 -2.06
N TRP A 38 1.02 4.13 -1.82
CA TRP A 38 0.78 2.81 -1.23
C TRP A 38 0.82 2.94 0.28
N ILE A 39 -0.25 2.50 0.95
CA ILE A 39 -0.16 2.27 2.39
C ILE A 39 0.65 1.00 2.57
N VAL A 40 1.90 1.20 2.95
CA VAL A 40 2.72 0.12 3.46
C VAL A 40 2.04 -0.36 4.75
N GLY A 41 1.76 -1.67 4.87
CA GLY A 41 1.10 -2.23 6.05
C GLY A 41 1.96 -2.08 7.32
N ASN A 42 2.08 -3.14 8.12
CA ASN A 42 2.86 -3.03 9.37
C ASN A 42 4.39 -2.88 9.19
N GLY A 43 4.91 -2.81 7.96
CA GLY A 43 6.33 -2.56 7.65
C GLY A 43 7.33 -3.63 8.11
N VAL A 44 6.89 -4.72 8.75
CA VAL A 44 7.77 -5.75 9.35
C VAL A 44 8.64 -6.43 8.31
N ASN A 45 8.06 -6.64 7.12
CA ASN A 45 8.71 -7.35 6.04
C ASN A 45 9.45 -6.47 5.03
N ILE A 46 9.58 -5.16 5.30
CA ILE A 46 10.11 -4.19 4.36
C ILE A 46 11.42 -3.59 4.89
N ASP A 47 12.47 -3.70 4.10
CA ASP A 47 13.77 -3.08 4.35
C ASP A 47 13.67 -1.59 4.03
N PHE A 48 13.99 -0.76 5.02
CA PHE A 48 13.87 0.69 4.89
C PHE A 48 14.76 1.26 3.78
N TRP A 49 15.91 0.64 3.51
CA TRP A 49 16.92 1.18 2.59
C TRP A 49 16.91 0.52 1.22
N ARG A 50 16.51 -0.75 1.16
CA ARG A 50 16.69 -1.61 -0.03
C ARG A 50 15.42 -1.86 -0.82
N ASP A 51 14.25 -1.68 -0.20
CA ASP A 51 12.97 -1.87 -0.87
C ASP A 51 12.42 -0.53 -1.40
N THR A 52 11.65 -0.60 -2.49
CA THR A 52 10.97 0.53 -3.13
C THR A 52 9.63 0.79 -2.45
N TRP A 53 9.67 1.17 -1.18
CA TRP A 53 8.45 1.36 -0.38
C TRP A 53 7.89 2.79 -0.46
N ASP A 54 8.73 3.79 -0.74
CA ASP A 54 8.37 5.22 -0.84
C ASP A 54 8.45 5.76 -2.27
N THR A 55 9.47 5.35 -3.01
CA THR A 55 9.79 5.87 -4.35
C THR A 55 9.97 4.73 -5.36
N GLU A 56 10.18 5.07 -6.63
CA GLU A 56 10.41 4.09 -7.71
C GLU A 56 11.75 3.35 -7.60
N ILE A 57 12.70 3.86 -6.80
CA ILE A 57 14.02 3.27 -6.57
C ILE A 57 14.29 3.14 -5.07
N PRO A 58 15.12 2.19 -4.61
CA PRO A 58 15.45 2.09 -3.19
C PRO A 58 16.03 3.39 -2.64
N LEU A 59 15.69 3.78 -1.40
CA LEU A 59 16.20 5.02 -0.80
C LEU A 59 17.73 5.11 -0.81
N ARG A 60 18.42 3.97 -0.62
CA ARG A 60 19.90 3.93 -0.71
C ARG A 60 20.45 4.35 -2.06
N GLU A 61 19.70 4.12 -3.14
CA GLU A 61 20.10 4.48 -4.50
C GLU A 61 19.73 5.93 -4.75
N TYR A 62 18.56 6.36 -4.27
CA TYR A 62 18.11 7.76 -4.36
C TYR A 62 19.08 8.76 -3.71
N ILE A 63 19.64 8.42 -2.54
CA ILE A 63 20.61 9.27 -1.83
C ILE A 63 22.07 8.97 -2.19
N GLU A 64 22.31 8.13 -3.19
CA GLU A 64 23.64 7.70 -3.62
C GLU A 64 24.50 7.14 -2.46
N MET A 65 23.90 6.30 -1.60
CA MET A 65 24.54 5.82 -0.38
C MET A 65 25.82 5.01 -0.68
N PRO A 66 26.97 5.36 -0.06
CA PRO A 66 28.22 4.62 -0.19
C PRO A 66 28.07 3.14 0.16
N GLN A 67 28.68 2.27 -0.66
CA GLN A 67 28.65 0.81 -0.46
C GLN A 67 29.18 0.38 0.91
N SER A 68 30.10 1.13 1.49
CA SER A 68 30.64 0.90 2.83
C SER A 68 29.57 0.94 3.93
N LEU A 69 28.47 1.67 3.72
CA LEU A 69 27.37 1.80 4.68
C LEU A 69 26.28 0.73 4.52
N TRP A 70 26.22 0.03 3.38
CA TRP A 70 25.14 -0.91 3.06
C TRP A 70 24.98 -2.05 4.07
N LYS A 71 26.10 -2.51 4.65
CA LYS A 71 26.09 -3.57 5.68
C LYS A 71 25.58 -3.08 7.04
N ARG A 72 25.67 -1.77 7.31
CA ARG A 72 25.23 -1.15 8.57
C ARG A 72 23.75 -0.77 8.52
N CYS A 73 23.24 -0.48 7.32
CA CYS A 73 21.85 -0.15 7.08
C CYS A 73 20.98 -1.43 7.01
N THR A 74 20.45 -1.84 8.16
CA THR A 74 19.62 -3.05 8.35
C THR A 74 18.24 -2.76 8.94
N ALA A 75 17.86 -1.48 9.00
CA ALA A 75 16.60 -1.06 9.58
C ALA A 75 15.40 -1.53 8.73
N ARG A 76 14.31 -1.87 9.43
CA ARG A 76 13.03 -2.24 8.82
C ARG A 76 12.07 -1.05 8.90
N LEU A 77 11.11 -0.97 7.99
CA LEU A 77 10.20 0.17 7.95
C LEU A 77 9.39 0.31 9.25
N ASN A 78 9.02 -0.81 9.87
CA ASN A 78 8.32 -0.82 11.16
C ASN A 78 9.12 -0.23 12.34
N ASN A 79 10.41 0.00 12.17
CA ASN A 79 11.20 0.74 13.16
C ASN A 79 10.88 2.26 13.13
N PHE A 80 10.24 2.74 12.07
CA PHE A 80 9.97 4.16 11.81
C PHE A 80 8.48 4.49 11.70
N ILE A 81 7.61 3.49 11.52
CA ILE A 81 6.15 3.67 11.54
C ILE A 81 5.57 3.12 12.84
N SER A 82 4.66 3.86 13.47
CA SER A 82 3.95 3.45 14.67
C SER A 82 2.48 3.18 14.35
N SER A 83 1.95 2.05 14.84
CA SER A 83 0.52 1.75 14.91
C SER A 83 -0.27 1.82 13.59
N ASP A 84 0.15 1.04 12.59
CA ASP A 84 -0.63 0.72 11.37
C ASP A 84 -1.16 1.93 10.56
N GLY A 85 -0.64 3.13 10.84
CA GLY A 85 -1.07 4.40 10.25
C GLY A 85 0.10 5.37 10.12
N TRP A 86 -0.03 6.28 9.17
CA TRP A 86 0.88 7.41 9.03
C TRP A 86 0.40 8.53 9.94
N ASP A 87 1.11 8.78 11.05
CA ASP A 87 0.92 9.98 11.86
C ASP A 87 1.48 11.17 11.08
N ILE A 88 0.62 11.80 10.27
CA ILE A 88 0.96 13.06 9.61
C ILE A 88 0.95 14.14 10.69
N PRO A 89 2.05 14.87 10.91
CA PRO A 89 2.07 15.97 11.87
C PRO A 89 0.96 16.96 11.57
N SER A 90 0.28 17.45 12.62
CA SER A 90 -0.81 18.42 12.51
C SER A 90 -0.41 19.77 11.92
N ASP A 91 0.90 19.99 11.76
CA ASP A 91 1.49 21.27 11.37
C ASP A 91 1.87 21.32 9.87
N ILE A 92 1.34 20.40 9.05
CA ILE A 92 1.37 20.44 7.58
C ILE A 92 0.06 21.03 7.04
#